data_AF-A0A849UYC5-F1
#
_entry.id   AF-A0A849UYC5-F1
#
_cell.length_a   1.000
_cell.length_b   1.000
_cell.length_c   1.000
_cell.angle_alpha   90.00
_cell.angle_beta   90.00
_cell.angle_gamma   90.00
#
_symmetry.space_group_name_H-M   'P 1'
#
loop_
_entity.id
_entity.type
_entity.pdbx_description
1 polymer ?
#
loop_
_entity_poly.entity_id
_entity_poly.type
_entity_poly.pdbx_seq_one_letter_code
_entity_poly.pdbx_strand_id
1 'polypeptide(L)' 'MAFILPVKGVLPKMGNDCFVAPNATIVGDVEMGNDCSV' A
#
# COMPACT_ATOMS: atom_id res chain seq x y z
N MET A 1 10.41 -8.14 -0.98
CA MET A 1 9.68 -7.28 -1.92
C MET A 1 8.30 -7.11 -1.33
N ALA A 2 7.82 -5.88 -1.17
CA ALA A 2 6.50 -5.64 -0.59
C ALA A 2 5.41 -6.26 -1.48
N PHE A 3 4.39 -6.83 -0.85
CA PHE A 3 3.26 -7.45 -1.57
C PHE A 3 2.10 -6.47 -1.65
N ILE A 4 1.70 -6.11 -2.87
CA ILE A 4 0.53 -5.28 -3.13
C ILE A 4 -0.49 -6.13 -3.90
N LEU A 5 -1.63 -6.41 -3.27
CA LEU A 5 -2.63 -7.35 -3.80
C LEU A 5 -4.01 -6.70 -3.94
N PRO A 6 -4.74 -6.98 -5.03
CA PRO A 6 -6.10 -6.49 -5.19
C PRO A 6 -7.12 -7.33 -4.41
N VAL A 7 -8.21 -6.70 -3.96
CA VAL A 7 -9.40 -7.39 -3.44
C VAL A 7 -10.61 -6.95 -4.24
N LYS A 8 -11.33 -7.91 -4.84
CA LYS A 8 -12.50 -7.63 -5.70
C LYS A 8 -12.18 -6.63 -6.84
N GLY A 9 -10.95 -6.65 -7.35
CA GLY A 9 -10.49 -5.73 -8.40
C GLY A 9 -10.03 -4.35 -7.91
N VAL A 10 -10.07 -4.08 -6.60
CA VAL A 10 -9.60 -2.81 -6.02
C VAL A 10 -8.15 -2.95 -5.54
N LEU A 11 -7.29 -2.05 -6.02
CA LEU A 11 -5.89 -1.91 -5.61
C LEU A 11 -5.75 -0.78 -4.58
N PRO A 12 -4.79 -0.90 -3.65
CA PRO A 12 -4.51 0.15 -2.70
C PRO A 12 -3.85 1.36 -3.37
N LYS A 13 -4.17 2.56 -2.89
CA LYS A 13 -3.63 3.84 -3.33
C LYS A 13 -2.55 4.32 -2.36
N MET A 14 -1.37 4.62 -2.90
CA MET A 14 -0.26 5.19 -2.13
C MET A 14 -0.23 6.70 -2.29
N GLY A 15 -0.03 7.42 -1.18
CA GLY A 15 0.26 8.85 -1.18
C GLY A 15 1.70 9.14 -1.61
N ASN A 16 2.09 10.42 -1.58
CA ASN A 16 3.47 10.82 -1.86
C ASN A 16 4.40 10.44 -0.70
N ASP A 17 5.66 10.15 -1.03
CA ASP A 17 6.74 9.88 -0.07
C ASP A 17 6.42 8.79 0.97
N CYS A 18 5.60 7.81 0.59
CA CYS A 18 5.29 6.65 1.43
C CYS A 18 6.45 5.66 1.45
N PHE A 19 6.89 5.26 2.65
CA PHE A 19 7.85 4.19 2.83
C PHE A 19 7.13 2.86 3.03
N VAL A 20 7.33 1.92 2.11
CA VAL A 20 6.79 0.56 2.22
C VAL A 20 7.95 -0.41 2.47
N ALA A 21 7.99 -0.99 3.66
CA ALA A 21 8.98 -1.96 4.05
C ALA A 21 8.93 -3.19 3.12
N PRO A 22 10.08 -3.80 2.79
CA PRO A 22 10.15 -4.88 1.81
C PRO A 22 9.46 -6.17 2.26
N ASN A 23 9.01 -6.27 3.51
CA ASN A 23 8.22 -7.37 4.08
C ASN A 23 6.74 -6.99 4.31
N ALA A 24 6.33 -5.75 4.02
CA ALA A 24 4.96 -5.30 4.18
C ALA A 24 4.03 -5.91 3.12
N THR A 25 2.76 -6.08 3.48
CA THR A 25 1.70 -6.58 2.60
C THR A 25 0.48 -5.68 2.69
N ILE A 26 0.08 -5.08 1.56
CA ILE A 26 -1.02 -4.12 1.48
C ILE A 26 -2.05 -4.65 0.49
N VAL A 27 -3.31 -4.79 0.95
CA VAL A 27 -4.31 -5.60 0.26
C VAL A 27 -5.67 -4.90 0.24
N GLY A 28 -6.26 -4.76 -0.95
CA GLY A 28 -7.61 -4.24 -1.14
C GLY A 28 -7.73 -2.72 -1.17
N ASP A 29 -8.85 -2.20 -0.66
CA ASP A 29 -9.19 -0.76 -0.69
C ASP A 29 -8.51 -0.02 0.47
N VAL A 30 -7.21 0.26 0.32
CA VAL A 30 -6.40 1.02 1.27
C VAL A 30 -6.01 2.34 0.64
N GLU A 31 -6.16 3.45 1.36
CA GLU A 31 -5.68 4.76 0.95
C GLU A 31 -4.65 5.25 1.96
N MET A 32 -3.38 5.34 1.53
CA MET A 32 -2.31 5.89 2.34
C MET A 32 -2.19 7.40 2.12
N GLY A 33 -2.04 8.15 3.22
CA GLY A 33 -1.71 9.56 3.18
C GLY A 33 -0.26 9.82 2.79
N ASN A 34 0.12 11.10 2.67
CA ASN A 34 1.51 11.49 2.41
C ASN A 34 2.41 11.16 3.62
N ASP A 35 3.69 10.88 3.36
CA ASP A 35 4.72 10.65 4.38
C ASP A 35 4.40 9.51 5.38
N CYS A 36 3.59 8.54 4.96
CA CYS A 36 3.22 7.40 5.78
C CYS A 36 4.21 6.22 5.61
N SER A 37 4.40 5.43 6.66
CA SER A 37 5.30 4.27 6.66
C SER A 37 4.57 2.99 7.07
N VAL A 38 4.77 1.90 6.31
CA VAL A 38 4.14 0.59 6.52
C VAL A 38 5.17 -0.54 6.38
#